data_AF-A3JZR0-F1
#
_entry.id   AF-A3JZR0-F1
#
_cell.length_a   1.000
_cell.length_b   1.000
_cell.length_c   1.000
_cell.angle_alpha   90.00
_cell.angle_beta   90.00
_cell.angle_gamma   90.00
#
_symmetry.space_group_name_H-M   'P 1'
#
loop_
_entity.id
_entity.type
_entity.pdbx_description
1 polymer ?
#
loop_
_entity_poly.entity_id
_entity_poly.type
_entity_poly.pdbx_seq_one_letter_code
_entity_poly.pdbx_strand_id
1 'polypeptide(L)'
;MATLVRASEHLLALRCTVEMSRSGALLAAEPYRGEEALAEPLRLPLTDLGFPATVRDRQNGFRPKVPGDLRGMFAWLGEQADGPEAIWIQLAYGAETLGAYPWEEMFSDTCGRAILRVPNFVRPGYAPASDRPIAICAAAPRAKGSEDWGAPLLDLLDSLPHFERRDVVLFHGADMVPEEVRDLDHLGQRFPQLRFHRAALPEKADAPDRARTIPQSAEVSNPWLTWMADTLGPEGAHAVHFLCPGYASNAHGALALPESPLSDGDSQWSRFVGAQELARFCDTIGAQLVTLTALGDPRWSTGLRLLLNEMSWRRPGPFLLNLRQRDRQLAPALHALAGEPFYPDPAPGLVFSVHPKAVAAAEPKAAFQAITRGVRTATVAPGEPLSESALDDVMLPAPSGTLDDGLRAAFETPDLATSVPPLPADLQRTLDQIGSARPKSRTQEARDQGALRALDFISKLTGGDFGGGTGR
;
A
#
# COMPACT_ATOMS: atom_id res chain seq x y z
N MET A 1 10.43 6.80 -3.51
CA MET A 1 9.80 5.67 -4.22
C MET A 1 8.42 6.03 -4.74
N ALA A 2 7.44 6.40 -3.90
CA ALA A 2 6.12 6.81 -4.39
C ALA A 2 6.14 7.94 -5.44
N THR A 3 7.04 8.93 -5.30
CA THR A 3 7.26 9.96 -6.34
C THR A 3 7.66 9.37 -7.69
N LEU A 4 8.51 8.34 -7.70
CA LEU A 4 8.93 7.68 -8.94
C LEU A 4 7.77 6.92 -9.59
N VAL A 5 6.94 6.24 -8.79
CA VAL A 5 5.73 5.54 -9.29
C VAL A 5 4.75 6.54 -9.90
N ARG A 6 4.46 7.64 -9.20
CA ARG A 6 3.61 8.72 -9.71
C ARG A 6 4.12 9.26 -11.05
N ALA A 7 5.41 9.58 -11.10
CA ALA A 7 6.06 10.11 -12.29
C ALA A 7 6.02 9.13 -13.47
N SER A 8 6.46 7.88 -13.24
CA SER A 8 6.61 6.88 -14.30
C SER A 8 5.29 6.39 -14.88
N GLU A 9 4.24 6.34 -14.06
CA GLU A 9 2.91 5.89 -14.47
C GLU A 9 1.98 7.08 -14.83
N HIS A 10 2.52 8.31 -14.88
CA HIS A 10 1.80 9.53 -15.23
C HIS A 10 0.49 9.76 -14.44
N LEU A 11 0.48 9.43 -13.14
CA LEU A 11 -0.75 9.40 -12.35
C LEU A 11 -1.29 10.81 -12.06
N LEU A 12 -2.62 10.97 -12.13
CA LEU A 12 -3.32 12.08 -11.46
C LEU A 12 -3.34 11.85 -9.95
N ALA A 13 -2.55 12.64 -9.20
CA ALA A 13 -2.31 12.39 -7.79
C ALA A 13 -2.35 13.64 -6.92
N LEU A 14 -2.81 13.50 -5.68
CA LEU A 14 -2.62 14.46 -4.60
C LEU A 14 -1.46 14.01 -3.70
N ARG A 15 -0.37 14.76 -3.72
CA ARG A 15 0.76 14.57 -2.80
C ARG A 15 0.47 15.31 -1.50
N CYS A 16 0.45 14.58 -0.40
CA CYS A 16 0.22 15.12 0.93
C CYS A 16 1.52 15.05 1.75
N THR A 17 1.97 16.20 2.24
CA THR A 17 3.09 16.31 3.19
C THR A 17 2.62 16.97 4.49
N VAL A 18 3.42 16.82 5.55
CA VAL A 18 3.20 17.55 6.80
C VAL A 18 4.35 18.54 7.01
N GLU A 19 4.04 19.83 7.00
CA GLU A 19 4.98 20.92 7.24
C GLU A 19 4.86 21.37 8.72
N MET A 20 6.00 21.60 9.38
CA MET A 20 6.01 22.18 10.73
C MET A 20 6.11 23.70 10.63
N SER A 21 5.17 24.41 11.24
CA SER A 21 5.16 25.86 11.33
C SER A 21 5.10 26.34 12.78
N ARG A 22 5.25 27.65 13.00
CA ARG A 22 5.12 28.25 14.33
C ARG A 22 3.73 28.06 14.95
N SER A 23 2.69 27.97 14.11
CA SER A 23 1.30 27.77 14.54
C SER A 23 0.91 26.28 14.66
N GLY A 24 1.82 25.37 14.34
CA GLY A 24 1.60 23.92 14.43
C GLY A 24 1.87 23.20 13.11
N ALA A 25 1.44 21.94 13.05
CA ALA A 25 1.57 21.09 11.87
C ALA A 25 0.51 21.46 10.83
N LEU A 26 0.96 21.63 9.58
CA LEU A 26 0.13 21.93 8.42
C LEU A 26 0.16 20.73 7.46
N LEU A 27 -0.99 20.39 6.90
CA LEU A 27 -1.06 19.64 5.65
C LEU A 27 -0.64 20.58 4.52
N ALA A 28 0.29 20.14 3.67
CA ALA A 28 0.45 20.70 2.34
C ALA A 28 -0.01 19.66 1.31
N ALA A 29 -1.06 20.00 0.58
CA ALA A 29 -1.72 19.16 -0.42
C ALA A 29 -1.43 19.72 -1.81
N GLU A 30 -0.65 18.97 -2.60
CA GLU A 30 -0.12 19.38 -3.89
C GLU A 30 -0.68 18.47 -5.00
N PRO A 31 -1.49 18.98 -5.94
CA PRO A 31 -1.98 18.18 -7.05
C PRO A 31 -0.94 18.05 -8.16
N TYR A 32 -0.82 16.84 -8.72
CA TYR A 32 0.15 16.50 -9.75
C TYR A 32 -0.47 15.63 -10.85
N ARG A 33 0.13 15.68 -12.04
CA ARG A 33 -0.02 14.69 -13.11
C ARG A 33 1.37 14.26 -13.59
N GLY A 34 1.72 12.99 -13.38
CA GLY A 34 3.07 12.51 -13.67
C GLY A 34 4.12 13.25 -12.84
N GLU A 35 4.96 14.10 -13.43
CA GLU A 35 5.90 14.98 -12.71
C GLU A 35 5.39 16.41 -12.52
N GLU A 36 4.39 16.82 -13.30
CA GLU A 36 3.93 18.19 -13.40
C GLU A 36 3.00 18.56 -12.24
N ALA A 37 3.30 19.65 -11.55
CA ALA A 37 2.41 20.22 -10.55
C ALA A 37 1.27 20.96 -11.26
N LEU A 38 0.02 20.65 -10.92
CA LEU A 38 -1.14 21.19 -11.61
C LEU A 38 -1.65 22.50 -10.99
N ALA A 39 -1.33 22.76 -9.72
CA ALA A 39 -1.71 23.97 -9.00
C ALA A 39 -0.78 24.22 -7.80
N GLU A 40 -0.87 25.42 -7.22
CA GLU A 40 -0.17 25.77 -5.99
C GLU A 40 -0.60 24.87 -4.82
N PRO A 41 0.31 24.56 -3.87
CA PRO A 41 -0.01 23.74 -2.71
C PRO A 41 -1.08 24.38 -1.81
N LEU A 42 -2.15 23.63 -1.52
CA LEU A 42 -3.12 24.01 -0.49
C LEU A 42 -2.54 23.69 0.89
N ARG A 43 -2.45 24.70 1.75
CA ARG A 43 -1.93 24.56 3.12
C ARG A 43 -3.04 24.72 4.15
N LEU A 44 -3.23 23.69 4.98
CA LEU A 44 -4.29 23.66 5.99
C LEU A 44 -3.73 23.19 7.34
N PRO A 45 -4.09 23.82 8.47
CA PRO A 45 -3.80 23.25 9.79
C PRO A 45 -4.34 21.83 9.94
N LEU A 46 -3.55 20.91 10.50
CA LEU A 46 -4.05 19.54 10.75
C LEU A 46 -5.28 19.51 11.68
N THR A 47 -5.44 20.53 12.52
CA THR A 47 -6.64 20.72 13.36
C THR A 47 -7.93 20.90 12.56
N ASP A 48 -7.82 21.42 11.35
CA ASP A 48 -8.97 21.66 10.46
C ASP A 48 -9.44 20.37 9.81
N LEU A 49 -8.53 19.39 9.68
CA LEU A 49 -8.84 18.00 9.34
C LEU A 49 -9.34 17.20 10.56
N GLY A 50 -9.35 17.80 11.75
CA GLY A 50 -9.77 17.16 12.99
C GLY A 50 -8.68 16.38 13.72
N PHE A 51 -7.41 16.54 13.33
CA PHE A 51 -6.31 16.01 14.13
C PHE A 51 -6.14 16.80 15.43
N PRO A 52 -5.85 16.14 16.55
CA PRO A 52 -5.67 16.79 17.83
C PRO A 52 -4.38 17.63 17.86
N ALA A 53 -4.48 18.89 18.27
CA ALA A 53 -3.33 19.79 18.44
C ALA A 53 -2.45 19.36 19.62
N THR A 54 -3.06 18.86 20.70
CA THR A 54 -2.36 18.50 21.94
C THR A 54 -2.52 17.03 22.29
N VAL A 55 -1.66 16.55 23.19
CA VAL A 55 -1.76 15.18 23.75
C VAL A 55 -3.07 14.99 24.52
N ARG A 56 -3.58 16.04 25.16
CA ARG A 56 -4.85 15.99 25.89
C ARG A 56 -6.03 15.79 24.93
N ASP A 57 -6.02 16.45 23.78
CA ASP A 57 -7.05 16.29 22.75
C ASP A 57 -7.06 14.89 22.14
N ARG A 58 -5.91 14.19 22.09
CA ARG A 58 -5.83 12.80 21.61
C ARG A 58 -6.70 11.84 22.44
N GLN A 59 -6.96 12.15 23.71
CA GLN A 59 -7.82 11.33 24.56
C GLN A 59 -9.29 11.37 24.11
N ASN A 60 -9.72 12.46 23.46
CA ASN A 60 -11.07 12.61 22.93
C ASN A 60 -11.29 11.88 21.60
N GLY A 61 -10.23 11.26 21.07
CA GLY A 61 -10.24 10.54 19.79
C GLY A 61 -10.09 11.46 18.58
N PHE A 62 -9.70 10.85 17.45
CA PHE A 62 -9.67 11.52 16.15
C PHE A 62 -11.08 11.62 15.59
N ARG A 63 -11.49 12.83 15.18
CA ARG A 63 -12.79 13.08 14.55
C ARG A 63 -12.56 13.78 13.22
N PRO A 64 -12.64 13.08 12.08
CA PRO A 64 -12.35 13.68 10.79
C PRO A 64 -13.29 14.83 10.50
N LYS A 65 -12.74 15.91 9.94
CA LYS A 65 -13.48 17.07 9.45
C LYS A 65 -13.09 17.30 7.99
N VAL A 66 -14.00 17.84 7.19
CA VAL A 66 -13.77 18.09 5.76
C VAL A 66 -13.72 19.60 5.50
N PRO A 67 -12.52 20.21 5.42
CA PRO A 67 -12.36 21.61 5.01
C PRO A 67 -12.95 21.87 3.62
N GLY A 68 -13.58 23.03 3.43
CA GLY A 68 -14.20 23.43 2.17
C GLY A 68 -13.19 23.47 1.01
N ASP A 69 -12.03 24.07 1.23
CA ASP A 69 -10.99 24.20 0.21
C ASP A 69 -10.44 22.84 -0.24
N LEU A 70 -10.25 21.91 0.70
CA LEU A 70 -9.81 20.55 0.39
C LEU A 70 -10.88 19.79 -0.39
N ARG A 71 -12.16 19.96 -0.04
CA ARG A 71 -13.28 19.40 -0.82
C ARG A 71 -13.30 19.96 -2.25
N GLY A 72 -13.12 21.27 -2.40
CA GLY A 72 -13.05 21.94 -3.69
C GLY A 72 -11.89 21.41 -4.55
N MET A 73 -10.73 21.18 -3.94
CA MET A 73 -9.58 20.57 -4.63
C MET A 73 -9.88 19.14 -5.13
N PHE A 74 -10.53 18.29 -4.34
CA PHE A 74 -10.91 16.94 -4.80
C PHE A 74 -11.98 16.97 -5.90
N ALA A 75 -12.97 17.87 -5.82
CA ALA A 75 -13.95 18.06 -6.88
C ALA A 75 -13.25 18.44 -8.20
N TRP A 76 -12.37 19.45 -8.14
CA TRP A 76 -11.58 19.88 -9.28
C TRP A 76 -10.66 18.78 -9.84
N LEU A 77 -9.99 17.99 -8.99
CA LEU A 77 -9.22 16.83 -9.44
C LEU A 77 -10.09 15.81 -10.19
N GLY A 78 -11.34 15.59 -9.75
CA GLY A 78 -12.30 14.76 -10.47
C GLY A 78 -12.59 15.26 -11.90
N GLU A 79 -12.63 16.58 -12.09
CA GLU A 79 -12.78 17.21 -13.41
C GLU A 79 -11.53 17.08 -14.28
N GLN A 80 -10.33 16.96 -13.67
CA GLN A 80 -9.06 16.76 -14.38
C GLN A 80 -8.77 15.29 -14.74
N ALA A 81 -9.61 14.34 -14.35
CA ALA A 81 -9.40 12.91 -14.60
C ALA A 81 -9.81 12.53 -16.03
N ASP A 82 -8.93 11.82 -16.73
CA ASP A 82 -9.20 11.38 -18.11
C ASP A 82 -9.96 10.06 -18.12
N GLY A 83 -11.21 10.07 -18.59
CA GLY A 83 -12.02 8.85 -18.70
C GLY A 83 -12.16 8.12 -17.36
N PRO A 84 -12.03 6.76 -17.32
CA PRO A 84 -12.12 5.98 -16.10
C PRO A 84 -10.75 5.91 -15.37
N GLU A 85 -10.21 7.06 -15.00
CA GLU A 85 -8.97 7.18 -14.20
C GLU A 85 -9.29 7.35 -12.70
N ALA A 86 -8.54 6.70 -11.82
CA ALA A 86 -8.62 6.89 -10.37
C ALA A 86 -7.82 8.13 -9.93
N ILE A 87 -8.20 8.73 -8.80
CA ILE A 87 -7.36 9.74 -8.15
C ILE A 87 -6.43 9.07 -7.15
N TRP A 88 -5.14 9.37 -7.25
CA TRP A 88 -4.13 8.76 -6.39
C TRP A 88 -3.78 9.68 -5.22
N ILE A 89 -3.58 9.11 -4.03
CA ILE A 89 -3.04 9.83 -2.87
C ILE A 89 -1.63 9.33 -2.61
N GLN A 90 -0.69 10.27 -2.65
CA GLN A 90 0.69 10.04 -2.27
C GLN A 90 0.92 10.64 -0.87
N LEU A 91 0.95 9.80 0.16
CA LEU A 91 1.41 10.22 1.49
C LEU A 91 2.93 10.23 1.53
N ALA A 92 3.53 11.40 1.70
CA ALA A 92 4.98 11.53 1.74
C ALA A 92 5.58 10.98 3.04
N TYR A 93 6.90 10.76 3.04
CA TYR A 93 7.63 10.39 4.25
C TYR A 93 7.46 11.48 5.33
N GLY A 94 7.23 11.09 6.57
CA GLY A 94 6.92 12.00 7.68
C GLY A 94 5.45 12.43 7.76
N ALA A 95 4.60 11.97 6.83
CA ALA A 95 3.16 12.24 6.82
C ALA A 95 2.33 11.00 7.24
N GLU A 96 2.91 10.08 8.00
CA GLU A 96 2.31 8.78 8.32
C GLU A 96 0.97 8.92 9.06
N THR A 97 0.84 9.95 9.91
CA THR A 97 -0.41 10.25 10.62
C THR A 97 -1.57 10.58 9.69
N LEU A 98 -1.30 11.09 8.48
CA LEU A 98 -2.33 11.33 7.47
C LEU A 98 -2.94 10.03 6.94
N GLY A 99 -2.29 8.88 7.16
CA GLY A 99 -2.85 7.56 6.85
C GLY A 99 -4.12 7.24 7.63
N ALA A 100 -4.33 7.87 8.79
CA ALA A 100 -5.55 7.76 9.60
C ALA A 100 -6.74 8.52 9.02
N TYR A 101 -6.49 9.58 8.23
CA TYR A 101 -7.56 10.39 7.67
C TYR A 101 -8.33 9.55 6.62
N PRO A 102 -9.67 9.54 6.65
CA PRO A 102 -10.49 8.69 5.79
C PRO A 102 -10.69 9.36 4.43
N TRP A 103 -9.61 9.52 3.67
CA TRP A 103 -9.63 10.23 2.38
C TRP A 103 -10.69 9.68 1.42
N GLU A 104 -10.75 8.36 1.31
CA GLU A 104 -11.63 7.64 0.41
C GLU A 104 -13.11 7.90 0.78
N GLU A 105 -13.45 7.75 2.07
CA GLU A 105 -14.79 7.98 2.62
C GLU A 105 -15.27 9.42 2.40
N MET A 106 -14.36 10.40 2.57
CA MET A 106 -14.72 11.82 2.57
C MET A 106 -14.82 12.40 1.16
N PHE A 107 -14.06 11.86 0.20
CA PHE A 107 -13.82 12.53 -1.08
C PHE A 107 -14.18 11.72 -2.32
N SER A 108 -14.33 10.38 -2.27
CA SER A 108 -14.62 9.59 -3.49
C SER A 108 -15.91 10.04 -4.19
N ASP A 109 -16.98 10.31 -3.43
CA ASP A 109 -18.23 10.82 -3.98
C ASP A 109 -18.09 12.26 -4.49
N THR A 110 -17.21 13.07 -3.88
CA THR A 110 -16.98 14.47 -4.26
C THR A 110 -16.26 14.58 -5.59
N CYS A 111 -15.25 13.74 -5.82
CA CYS A 111 -14.52 13.71 -7.08
C CYS A 111 -15.18 12.81 -8.14
N GLY A 112 -16.20 12.03 -7.77
CA GLY A 112 -16.87 11.09 -8.67
C GLY A 112 -15.94 9.98 -9.17
N ARG A 113 -14.90 9.63 -8.40
CA ARG A 113 -13.87 8.64 -8.73
C ARG A 113 -13.44 7.83 -7.50
N ALA A 114 -12.93 6.63 -7.72
CA ALA A 114 -12.19 5.90 -6.70
C ALA A 114 -10.93 6.66 -6.31
N ILE A 115 -10.61 6.62 -5.02
CA ILE A 115 -9.36 7.16 -4.47
C ILE A 115 -8.46 5.99 -4.08
N LEU A 116 -7.27 5.92 -4.68
CA LEU A 116 -6.27 4.87 -4.44
C LEU A 116 -5.03 5.46 -3.77
N ARG A 117 -4.27 4.66 -3.02
CA ARG A 117 -3.02 5.11 -2.38
C ARG A 117 -1.80 4.60 -3.12
N VAL A 118 -0.90 5.52 -3.48
CA VAL A 118 0.38 5.18 -4.12
C VAL A 118 1.23 4.38 -3.12
N PRO A 119 1.65 3.15 -3.45
CA PRO A 119 2.52 2.36 -2.58
C PRO A 119 3.94 2.94 -2.59
N ASN A 120 4.73 2.62 -1.56
CA ASN A 120 6.11 3.10 -1.46
C ASN A 120 7.13 2.14 -2.09
N PHE A 121 6.70 1.40 -3.13
CA PHE A 121 7.51 0.43 -3.86
C PHE A 121 7.38 0.64 -5.38
N VAL A 122 8.51 0.64 -6.09
CA VAL A 122 8.56 0.83 -7.56
C VAL A 122 8.20 -0.44 -8.31
N ARG A 123 8.42 -1.61 -7.71
CA ARG A 123 8.02 -2.89 -8.31
C ARG A 123 6.64 -3.27 -7.75
N PRO A 124 5.72 -3.77 -8.60
CA PRO A 124 4.40 -4.19 -8.13
C PRO A 124 4.49 -5.35 -7.12
N GLY A 125 5.49 -6.22 -7.24
CA GLY A 125 5.74 -7.35 -6.34
C GLY A 125 4.59 -8.37 -6.28
N TYR A 126 3.72 -8.37 -7.29
CA TYR A 126 2.45 -9.09 -7.29
C TYR A 126 2.24 -9.86 -8.59
N ALA A 127 1.89 -11.13 -8.47
CA ALA A 127 1.44 -12.00 -9.54
C ALA A 127 -0.02 -12.40 -9.27
N PRO A 128 -0.99 -11.99 -10.12
CA PRO A 128 -2.41 -12.31 -9.93
C PRO A 128 -2.72 -13.81 -9.87
N ALA A 129 -1.96 -14.62 -10.60
CA ALA A 129 -2.13 -16.06 -10.68
C ALA A 129 -1.25 -16.79 -9.66
N SER A 130 -1.87 -17.62 -8.85
CA SER A 130 -1.21 -18.61 -8.00
C SER A 130 -2.15 -19.80 -7.85
N ASP A 131 -1.68 -20.96 -7.41
CA ASP A 131 -2.46 -22.15 -7.02
C ASP A 131 -2.56 -22.30 -5.49
N ARG A 132 -1.73 -21.55 -4.74
CA ARG A 132 -1.72 -21.52 -3.27
C ARG A 132 -3.06 -21.08 -2.67
N PRO A 133 -3.37 -21.52 -1.44
CA PRO A 133 -4.64 -21.19 -0.79
C PRO A 133 -4.78 -19.70 -0.45
N ILE A 134 -6.02 -19.30 -0.16
CA ILE A 134 -6.35 -18.05 0.52
C ILE A 134 -6.50 -18.37 2.01
N ALA A 135 -5.67 -17.75 2.85
CA ALA A 135 -5.80 -17.87 4.30
C ALA A 135 -6.74 -16.77 4.82
N ILE A 136 -7.76 -17.12 5.60
CA ILE A 136 -8.69 -16.15 6.18
C ILE A 136 -8.65 -16.30 7.70
N CYS A 137 -8.20 -15.25 8.39
CA CYS A 137 -8.24 -15.15 9.84
C CYS A 137 -9.45 -14.33 10.27
N ALA A 138 -10.42 -14.98 10.91
CA ALA A 138 -11.60 -14.33 11.45
C ALA A 138 -11.51 -14.28 12.98
N ALA A 139 -11.34 -13.07 13.51
CA ALA A 139 -11.01 -12.86 14.91
C ALA A 139 -11.68 -11.58 15.44
N ALA A 140 -12.69 -11.75 16.29
CA ALA A 140 -13.44 -10.66 16.92
C ALA A 140 -13.25 -10.70 18.45
N PRO A 141 -12.21 -10.02 19.00
CA PRO A 141 -11.94 -10.05 20.44
C PRO A 141 -13.07 -9.40 21.23
N ARG A 142 -13.51 -10.05 22.32
CA ARG A 142 -14.52 -9.51 23.25
C ARG A 142 -14.21 -8.10 23.74
N ALA A 143 -12.94 -7.77 23.94
CA ALA A 143 -12.48 -6.43 24.34
C ALA A 143 -12.83 -5.30 23.34
N LYS A 144 -13.22 -5.63 22.10
CA LYS A 144 -13.64 -4.65 21.07
C LYS A 144 -15.13 -4.72 20.75
N GLY A 145 -15.87 -5.54 21.48
CA GLY A 145 -17.26 -5.87 21.22
C GLY A 145 -17.38 -7.28 20.64
N SER A 146 -18.52 -7.93 20.91
CA SER A 146 -18.85 -9.24 20.38
C SER A 146 -19.59 -9.08 19.04
N GLU A 147 -18.91 -8.56 18.02
CA GLU A 147 -19.48 -8.54 16.68
C GLU A 147 -19.28 -9.88 15.97
N ASP A 148 -20.33 -10.33 15.29
CA ASP A 148 -20.32 -11.51 14.45
C ASP A 148 -19.54 -11.25 13.15
N TRP A 149 -18.62 -12.16 12.82
CA TRP A 149 -17.82 -12.10 11.59
C TRP A 149 -18.39 -12.96 10.45
N GLY A 150 -19.48 -13.70 10.67
CA GLY A 150 -20.11 -14.61 9.70
C GLY A 150 -20.63 -13.89 8.47
N ALA A 151 -21.52 -12.90 8.64
CA ALA A 151 -22.01 -12.09 7.52
C ALA A 151 -20.89 -11.35 6.77
N PRO A 152 -19.92 -10.68 7.44
CA PRO A 152 -18.74 -10.13 6.78
C PRO A 152 -17.91 -11.13 5.98
N LEU A 153 -17.80 -12.38 6.44
CA LEU A 153 -17.12 -13.43 5.68
C LEU A 153 -17.92 -13.81 4.44
N LEU A 154 -19.24 -13.97 4.55
CA LEU A 154 -20.08 -14.27 3.38
C LEU A 154 -19.99 -13.17 2.33
N ASP A 155 -20.06 -11.90 2.73
CA ASP A 155 -19.91 -10.75 1.82
C ASP A 155 -18.54 -10.76 1.11
N LEU A 156 -17.47 -11.11 1.84
CA LEU A 156 -16.13 -11.29 1.26
C LEU A 156 -16.11 -12.43 0.24
N LEU A 157 -16.65 -13.60 0.59
CA LEU A 157 -16.66 -14.78 -0.28
C LEU A 157 -17.50 -14.55 -1.55
N ASP A 158 -18.64 -13.86 -1.42
CA ASP A 158 -19.48 -13.41 -2.55
C ASP A 158 -18.74 -12.40 -3.46
N SER A 159 -17.74 -11.70 -2.92
CA SER A 159 -16.94 -10.70 -3.66
C SER A 159 -15.65 -11.25 -4.27
N LEU A 160 -15.26 -12.50 -3.96
CA LEU A 160 -14.07 -13.10 -4.53
C LEU A 160 -14.27 -13.41 -6.03
N PRO A 161 -13.25 -13.21 -6.86
CA PRO A 161 -13.33 -13.58 -8.27
C PRO A 161 -13.53 -15.07 -8.45
N HIS A 162 -14.04 -15.45 -9.61
CA HIS A 162 -14.28 -16.85 -9.90
C HIS A 162 -12.93 -17.59 -10.06
N PHE A 163 -12.65 -18.50 -9.14
CA PHE A 163 -11.49 -19.37 -9.19
C PHE A 163 -11.89 -20.81 -9.51
N GLU A 164 -11.08 -21.54 -10.28
CA GLU A 164 -11.27 -22.99 -10.39
C GLU A 164 -10.83 -23.68 -9.08
N ARG A 165 -11.80 -24.02 -8.22
CA ARG A 165 -11.60 -24.84 -7.01
C ARG A 165 -10.48 -24.36 -6.08
N ARG A 166 -10.48 -23.07 -5.76
CA ARG A 166 -9.47 -22.47 -4.84
C ARG A 166 -9.62 -22.99 -3.42
N ASP A 167 -8.53 -23.41 -2.80
CA ASP A 167 -8.54 -23.71 -1.38
C ASP A 167 -8.60 -22.43 -0.53
N VAL A 168 -9.51 -22.45 0.45
CA VAL A 168 -9.67 -21.42 1.48
C VAL A 168 -9.45 -22.07 2.84
N VAL A 169 -8.44 -21.61 3.56
CA VAL A 169 -8.13 -22.09 4.91
C VAL A 169 -8.65 -21.08 5.92
N LEU A 170 -9.65 -21.48 6.71
CA LEU A 170 -10.29 -20.67 7.72
C LEU A 170 -9.61 -20.86 9.07
N PHE A 171 -9.14 -19.75 9.65
CA PHE A 171 -8.57 -19.63 10.98
C PHE A 171 -9.52 -18.83 11.86
N HIS A 172 -10.06 -19.47 12.90
CA HIS A 172 -10.92 -18.82 13.89
C HIS A 172 -10.67 -19.42 15.27
N GLY A 173 -11.11 -18.71 16.31
CA GLY A 173 -10.94 -19.16 17.70
C GLY A 173 -11.92 -20.27 18.07
N ALA A 174 -11.64 -20.96 19.18
CA ALA A 174 -12.47 -22.05 19.69
C ALA A 174 -13.91 -21.62 20.05
N ASP A 175 -14.06 -20.41 20.59
CA ASP A 175 -15.28 -19.98 21.27
C ASP A 175 -16.27 -19.20 20.38
N MET A 176 -15.94 -18.96 19.10
CA MET A 176 -16.66 -17.98 18.27
C MET A 176 -16.77 -18.43 16.81
N VAL A 177 -17.59 -19.46 16.56
CA VAL A 177 -17.97 -19.89 15.20
C VAL A 177 -19.42 -19.50 14.93
N PRO A 178 -19.66 -18.49 14.06
CA PRO A 178 -21.00 -18.11 13.61
C PRO A 178 -21.74 -19.29 12.99
N GLU A 179 -23.06 -19.25 13.04
CA GLU A 179 -23.90 -20.38 12.58
C GLU A 179 -23.70 -20.62 11.08
N GLU A 180 -23.60 -19.55 10.31
CA GLU A 180 -23.50 -19.52 8.85
C GLU A 180 -22.25 -20.23 8.30
N VAL A 181 -21.24 -20.41 9.15
CA VAL A 181 -19.91 -20.92 8.78
C VAL A 181 -19.52 -22.15 9.61
N ARG A 182 -20.45 -22.65 10.45
CA ARG A 182 -20.22 -23.84 11.27
C ARG A 182 -20.12 -25.09 10.41
N ASP A 183 -21.00 -25.21 9.41
CA ASP A 183 -21.02 -26.30 8.44
C ASP A 183 -20.28 -25.90 7.15
N LEU A 184 -19.07 -26.45 6.98
CA LEU A 184 -18.25 -26.17 5.80
C LEU A 184 -18.78 -26.86 4.53
N ASP A 185 -19.53 -27.95 4.65
CA ASP A 185 -20.10 -28.62 3.48
C ASP A 185 -21.22 -27.75 2.90
N HIS A 186 -22.06 -27.16 3.77
CA HIS A 186 -23.06 -26.18 3.35
C HIS A 186 -22.41 -24.93 2.72
N LEU A 187 -21.34 -24.42 3.33
CA LEU A 187 -20.58 -23.29 2.77
C LEU A 187 -19.98 -23.63 1.39
N GLY A 188 -19.45 -24.85 1.22
CA GLY A 188 -18.95 -25.35 -0.06
C GLY A 188 -20.05 -25.51 -1.12
N GLN A 189 -21.28 -25.86 -0.73
CA GLN A 189 -22.42 -25.89 -1.66
C GLN A 189 -22.80 -24.49 -2.15
N ARG A 190 -22.72 -23.48 -1.27
CA ARG A 190 -22.99 -22.08 -1.64
C ARG A 190 -21.90 -21.50 -2.54
N PHE A 191 -20.65 -21.88 -2.30
CA PHE A 191 -19.48 -21.41 -3.05
C PHE A 191 -18.74 -22.58 -3.72
N PRO A 192 -19.33 -23.22 -4.76
CA PRO A 192 -18.79 -24.44 -5.37
C PRO A 192 -17.43 -24.25 -6.06
N GLN A 193 -17.04 -22.99 -6.31
CA GLN A 193 -15.75 -22.59 -6.84
C GLN A 193 -14.63 -22.58 -5.79
N LEU A 194 -14.96 -22.75 -4.50
CA LEU A 194 -14.04 -22.76 -3.37
C LEU A 194 -14.06 -24.11 -2.65
N ARG A 195 -12.92 -24.49 -2.06
CA ARG A 195 -12.78 -25.65 -1.17
C ARG A 195 -12.40 -25.15 0.22
N PHE A 196 -13.24 -25.40 1.21
CA PHE A 196 -13.02 -24.88 2.56
C PHE A 196 -12.33 -25.91 3.44
N HIS A 197 -11.30 -25.45 4.15
CA HIS A 197 -10.60 -26.20 5.18
C HIS A 197 -10.66 -25.40 6.47
N ARG A 198 -11.05 -26.04 7.59
CA ARG A 198 -10.91 -25.45 8.92
C ARG A 198 -9.54 -25.81 9.46
N ALA A 199 -8.75 -24.80 9.83
CA ALA A 199 -7.49 -25.05 10.52
C ALA A 199 -7.75 -25.74 11.86
N ALA A 200 -7.04 -26.84 12.12
CA ALA A 200 -7.08 -27.48 13.43
C ALA A 200 -6.49 -26.52 14.47
N LEU A 201 -7.15 -26.36 15.61
CA LEU A 201 -6.66 -25.52 16.71
C LEU A 201 -5.29 -26.02 17.19
N PRO A 202 -4.38 -25.12 17.60
CA PRO A 202 -3.09 -25.53 18.11
C PRO A 202 -3.25 -26.26 19.45
N GLU A 203 -2.36 -27.20 19.78
CA GLU A 203 -2.40 -27.89 21.08
C GLU A 203 -2.15 -26.94 22.26
N LYS A 204 -1.33 -25.90 22.03
CA LYS A 204 -0.96 -24.87 23.00
C LYS A 204 -0.81 -23.54 22.29
N ALA A 205 -1.23 -22.48 22.96
CA ALA A 205 -1.06 -21.11 22.50
C ALA A 205 -0.91 -20.21 23.72
N ASP A 206 0.31 -19.73 23.96
CA ASP A 206 0.57 -18.85 25.09
C ASP A 206 0.03 -17.45 24.79
N ALA A 207 -0.78 -16.95 25.72
CA ALA A 207 -1.32 -15.61 25.68
C ALA A 207 -0.20 -14.58 25.88
N PRO A 208 0.01 -13.63 24.94
CA PRO A 208 0.93 -12.53 25.17
C PRO A 208 0.49 -11.69 26.37
N ASP A 209 1.44 -11.04 27.03
CA ASP A 209 1.13 -10.08 28.08
C ASP A 209 0.31 -8.89 27.55
N ARG A 210 -0.49 -8.29 28.44
CA ARG A 210 -1.23 -7.06 28.13
C ARG A 210 -0.24 -5.91 27.90
N ALA A 211 -0.26 -5.34 26.70
CA ALA A 211 0.57 -4.18 26.35
C ALA A 211 -0.28 -3.00 25.91
N ARG A 212 -0.05 -1.82 26.51
CA ARG A 212 -0.69 -0.54 26.14
C ARG A 212 -0.20 0.02 24.80
N THR A 213 0.96 -0.43 24.35
CA THR A 213 1.61 0.02 23.13
C THR A 213 1.59 -1.09 22.09
N ILE A 214 1.54 -0.71 20.82
CA ILE A 214 1.66 -1.67 19.71
C ILE A 214 3.11 -2.16 19.65
N PRO A 215 3.37 -3.47 19.74
CA PRO A 215 4.71 -4.03 19.59
C PRO A 215 5.34 -3.60 18.26
N GLN A 216 6.62 -3.27 18.29
CA GLN A 216 7.41 -2.88 17.12
C GLN A 216 8.49 -3.92 16.80
N SER A 217 8.26 -5.17 17.21
CA SER A 217 9.15 -6.29 16.90
C SER A 217 8.92 -6.76 15.46
N ALA A 218 9.99 -7.21 14.81
CA ALA A 218 9.91 -7.95 13.55
C ALA A 218 9.79 -9.46 13.77
N GLU A 219 9.90 -9.94 15.01
CA GLU A 219 9.69 -11.35 15.35
C GLU A 219 8.20 -11.68 15.32
N VAL A 220 7.85 -12.79 14.66
CA VAL A 220 6.48 -13.32 14.66
C VAL A 220 6.30 -14.12 15.94
N SER A 221 5.64 -13.49 16.92
CA SER A 221 5.47 -14.00 18.27
C SER A 221 4.01 -14.11 18.69
N ASN A 222 3.11 -13.45 17.98
CA ASN A 222 1.68 -13.53 18.24
C ASN A 222 1.15 -14.94 17.96
N PRO A 223 0.43 -15.57 18.91
CA PRO A 223 0.00 -16.97 18.79
C PRO A 223 -0.93 -17.25 17.61
N TRP A 224 -1.67 -16.25 17.12
CA TRP A 224 -2.48 -16.40 15.92
C TRP A 224 -1.62 -16.52 14.67
N LEU A 225 -0.60 -15.67 14.56
CA LEU A 225 0.27 -15.66 13.38
C LEU A 225 1.19 -16.86 13.34
N THR A 226 1.73 -17.30 14.49
CA THR A 226 2.55 -18.51 14.56
C THR A 226 1.73 -19.74 14.19
N TRP A 227 0.52 -19.89 14.75
CA TRP A 227 -0.39 -20.99 14.41
C TRP A 227 -0.76 -21.02 12.92
N MET A 228 -1.06 -19.85 12.33
CA MET A 228 -1.33 -19.75 10.90
C MET A 228 -0.13 -20.18 10.05
N ALA A 229 1.06 -19.69 10.39
CA ALA A 229 2.28 -20.05 9.67
C ALA A 229 2.58 -21.55 9.76
N ASP A 230 2.45 -22.14 10.96
CA ASP A 230 2.68 -23.56 11.19
C ASP A 230 1.67 -24.43 10.42
N THR A 231 0.40 -24.03 10.39
CA THR A 231 -0.67 -24.75 9.69
C THR A 231 -0.50 -24.69 8.17
N LEU A 232 -0.13 -23.54 7.62
CA LEU A 232 0.11 -23.37 6.18
C LEU A 232 1.42 -24.02 5.73
N GLY A 233 2.38 -24.18 6.63
CA GLY A 233 3.66 -24.82 6.38
C GLY A 233 4.43 -24.18 5.22
N PRO A 234 5.27 -24.95 4.50
CA PRO A 234 6.11 -24.44 3.43
C PRO A 234 5.33 -24.06 2.15
N GLU A 235 4.10 -24.58 1.98
CA GLU A 235 3.23 -24.23 0.85
C GLU A 235 2.74 -22.78 0.96
N GLY A 236 2.51 -22.32 2.20
CA GLY A 236 2.14 -20.95 2.49
C GLY A 236 0.74 -20.60 1.98
N ALA A 237 0.53 -19.31 1.70
CA ALA A 237 -0.71 -18.82 1.10
C ALA A 237 -0.41 -17.80 0.00
N HIS A 238 -1.28 -17.70 -1.00
CA HIS A 238 -1.19 -16.63 -2.00
C HIS A 238 -1.62 -15.28 -1.41
N ALA A 239 -2.72 -15.33 -0.67
CA ALA A 239 -3.34 -14.16 -0.06
C ALA A 239 -3.70 -14.47 1.40
N VAL A 240 -3.65 -13.43 2.23
CA VAL A 240 -4.20 -13.49 3.58
C VAL A 240 -5.26 -12.40 3.76
N HIS A 241 -6.38 -12.80 4.35
CA HIS A 241 -7.46 -11.90 4.74
C HIS A 241 -7.61 -11.90 6.25
N PHE A 242 -7.77 -10.72 6.86
CA PHE A 242 -8.13 -10.60 8.28
C PHE A 242 -9.49 -9.93 8.45
N LEU A 243 -10.43 -10.61 9.09
CA LEU A 243 -11.67 -10.02 9.60
C LEU A 243 -11.48 -9.74 11.08
N CYS A 244 -11.12 -8.51 11.42
CA CYS A 244 -10.86 -8.12 12.79
C CYS A 244 -11.01 -6.60 13.01
N PRO A 245 -11.21 -6.15 14.26
CA PRO A 245 -11.09 -4.74 14.60
C PRO A 245 -9.64 -4.25 14.50
N GLY A 246 -9.48 -2.95 14.29
CA GLY A 246 -8.18 -2.29 14.40
C GLY A 246 -7.93 -1.65 15.76
N TYR A 247 -6.67 -1.32 16.01
CA TYR A 247 -6.25 -0.47 17.10
C TYR A 247 -5.25 0.58 16.62
N ALA A 248 -5.42 1.80 17.09
CA ALA A 248 -4.52 2.92 16.80
C ALA A 248 -3.83 3.36 18.08
N SER A 249 -2.51 3.54 18.02
CA SER A 249 -1.72 4.14 19.08
C SER A 249 -0.67 5.07 18.49
N ASN A 250 -0.77 6.36 18.82
CA ASN A 250 0.02 7.42 18.17
C ASN A 250 -0.15 7.42 16.65
N ALA A 251 0.94 7.25 15.89
CA ALA A 251 0.94 7.15 14.43
C ALA A 251 0.90 5.70 13.94
N HIS A 252 0.72 4.73 14.84
CA HIS A 252 0.79 3.32 14.52
C HIS A 252 -0.59 2.65 14.53
N GLY A 253 -0.78 1.75 13.57
CA GLY A 253 -1.92 0.86 13.47
C GLY A 253 -1.57 -0.59 13.79
N ALA A 254 -2.57 -1.34 14.22
CA ALA A 254 -2.46 -2.77 14.50
C ALA A 254 -3.77 -3.51 14.24
N LEU A 255 -3.67 -4.80 13.95
CA LEU A 255 -4.79 -5.74 14.11
C LEU A 255 -5.05 -5.92 15.60
N ALA A 256 -6.31 -5.99 16.01
CA ALA A 256 -6.70 -6.36 17.37
C ALA A 256 -7.29 -7.76 17.36
N LEU A 257 -6.57 -8.70 17.98
CA LEU A 257 -6.92 -10.12 18.04
C LEU A 257 -7.30 -10.53 19.47
N PRO A 258 -8.01 -11.65 19.65
CA PRO A 258 -8.19 -12.30 20.94
C PRO A 258 -6.86 -12.66 21.60
N GLU A 259 -6.94 -13.00 22.88
CA GLU A 259 -5.79 -13.39 23.68
C GLU A 259 -4.97 -14.53 23.07
N SER A 260 -5.66 -15.56 22.57
CA SER A 260 -5.06 -16.65 21.77
C SER A 260 -6.13 -17.30 20.87
N PRO A 261 -5.76 -18.18 19.92
CA PRO A 261 -6.74 -19.01 19.20
C PRO A 261 -7.58 -19.92 20.11
N LEU A 262 -7.06 -20.27 21.30
CA LEU A 262 -7.69 -21.17 22.25
C LEU A 262 -8.56 -20.46 23.30
N SER A 263 -8.38 -19.14 23.46
CA SER A 263 -9.05 -18.39 24.53
C SER A 263 -9.31 -16.93 24.16
N ASP A 264 -10.52 -16.47 24.46
CA ASP A 264 -10.89 -15.04 24.43
C ASP A 264 -11.54 -14.62 25.76
N GLY A 265 -10.85 -14.88 26.87
CA GLY A 265 -11.35 -14.57 28.22
C GLY A 265 -11.24 -13.09 28.58
N ASP A 266 -10.33 -12.36 27.92
CA ASP A 266 -10.00 -10.98 28.26
C ASP A 266 -10.99 -9.98 27.64
N SER A 267 -12.04 -9.64 28.39
CA SER A 267 -13.02 -8.64 27.98
C SER A 267 -12.52 -7.19 28.04
N GLN A 268 -11.30 -6.96 28.55
CA GLN A 268 -10.75 -5.61 28.72
C GLN A 268 -9.64 -5.30 27.73
N TRP A 269 -8.91 -6.31 27.25
CA TRP A 269 -7.71 -6.11 26.44
C TRP A 269 -7.59 -7.08 25.25
N SER A 270 -7.33 -6.53 24.07
CA SER A 270 -6.97 -7.31 22.87
C SER A 270 -5.45 -7.46 22.76
N ARG A 271 -4.98 -8.40 21.94
CA ARG A 271 -3.57 -8.52 21.56
C ARG A 271 -3.36 -7.87 20.20
N PHE A 272 -2.28 -7.11 20.08
CA PHE A 272 -2.06 -6.25 18.92
C PHE A 272 -0.94 -6.79 18.05
N VAL A 273 -1.19 -6.89 16.75
CA VAL A 273 -0.19 -7.19 15.73
C VAL A 273 0.08 -5.94 14.92
N GLY A 274 1.27 -5.38 15.07
CA GLY A 274 1.71 -4.19 14.34
C GLY A 274 2.21 -4.50 12.93
N ALA A 275 2.49 -3.45 12.14
CA ALA A 275 2.92 -3.58 10.75
C ALA A 275 4.23 -4.36 10.55
N GLN A 276 5.17 -4.30 11.51
CA GLN A 276 6.46 -4.99 11.37
C GLN A 276 6.30 -6.52 11.48
N GLU A 277 5.63 -6.97 12.53
CA GLU A 277 5.32 -8.38 12.74
C GLU A 277 4.41 -8.93 11.62
N LEU A 278 3.38 -8.17 11.23
CA LEU A 278 2.49 -8.60 10.14
C LEU A 278 3.22 -8.73 8.81
N ALA A 279 4.11 -7.78 8.47
CA ALA A 279 4.92 -7.88 7.26
C ALA A 279 5.80 -9.13 7.28
N ARG A 280 6.47 -9.41 8.41
CA ARG A 280 7.29 -10.60 8.56
C ARG A 280 6.47 -11.89 8.43
N PHE A 281 5.28 -11.92 9.01
CA PHE A 281 4.35 -13.03 8.87
C PHE A 281 3.97 -13.26 7.41
N CYS A 282 3.55 -12.20 6.69
CA CYS A 282 3.21 -12.30 5.27
C CYS A 282 4.38 -12.82 4.43
N ASP A 283 5.60 -12.36 4.70
CA ASP A 283 6.81 -12.87 4.02
C ASP A 283 7.06 -14.35 4.35
N THR A 284 6.82 -14.76 5.60
CA THR A 284 7.01 -16.15 6.06
C THR A 284 6.08 -17.12 5.34
N ILE A 285 4.81 -16.75 5.17
CA ILE A 285 3.83 -17.58 4.45
C ILE A 285 3.83 -17.33 2.93
N GLY A 286 4.71 -16.47 2.44
CA GLY A 286 4.79 -16.11 1.01
C GLY A 286 3.54 -15.43 0.45
N ALA A 287 2.72 -14.81 1.31
CA ALA A 287 1.52 -14.09 0.89
C ALA A 287 1.93 -12.84 0.10
N GLN A 288 1.32 -12.65 -1.06
CA GLN A 288 1.54 -11.47 -1.90
C GLN A 288 0.45 -10.41 -1.69
N LEU A 289 -0.80 -10.87 -1.51
CA LEU A 289 -1.96 -10.02 -1.26
C LEU A 289 -2.33 -10.03 0.23
N VAL A 290 -2.56 -8.84 0.80
CA VAL A 290 -3.09 -8.68 2.15
C VAL A 290 -4.38 -7.90 2.08
N THR A 291 -5.45 -8.48 2.60
CA THR A 291 -6.78 -7.88 2.62
C THR A 291 -7.30 -7.83 4.06
N LEU A 292 -8.07 -6.80 4.39
CA LEU A 292 -8.61 -6.58 5.73
C LEU A 292 -10.09 -6.24 5.61
N THR A 293 -10.90 -6.77 6.52
CA THR A 293 -12.29 -6.32 6.71
C THR A 293 -12.44 -5.82 8.13
N ALA A 294 -12.83 -4.55 8.27
CA ALA A 294 -13.01 -3.92 9.56
C ALA A 294 -14.23 -4.52 10.29
N LEU A 295 -14.01 -5.01 11.51
CA LEU A 295 -15.09 -5.37 12.43
C LEU A 295 -15.20 -4.36 13.58
N GLY A 296 -16.38 -4.28 14.17
CA GLY A 296 -16.69 -3.46 15.34
C GLY A 296 -17.09 -2.03 15.02
N ASP A 297 -17.08 -1.21 16.07
CA ASP A 297 -17.32 0.23 16.01
C ASP A 297 -16.42 0.92 14.97
N PRO A 298 -16.96 1.84 14.14
CA PRO A 298 -16.20 2.58 13.13
C PRO A 298 -14.91 3.22 13.65
N ARG A 299 -14.80 3.56 14.94
CA ARG A 299 -13.55 4.11 15.52
C ARG A 299 -12.35 3.16 15.38
N TRP A 300 -12.58 1.85 15.34
CA TRP A 300 -11.55 0.83 15.21
C TRP A 300 -10.93 0.79 13.80
N SER A 301 -11.66 1.26 12.80
CA SER A 301 -11.16 1.33 11.41
C SER A 301 -9.92 2.23 11.26
N THR A 302 -9.79 3.26 12.10
CA THR A 302 -8.62 4.16 12.10
C THR A 302 -7.31 3.39 12.28
N GLY A 303 -7.31 2.38 13.15
CA GLY A 303 -6.16 1.51 13.37
C GLY A 303 -5.78 0.71 12.12
N LEU A 304 -6.77 0.18 11.40
CA LEU A 304 -6.53 -0.57 10.16
C LEU A 304 -6.06 0.32 9.03
N ARG A 305 -6.56 1.56 8.92
CA ARG A 305 -6.08 2.54 7.92
C ARG A 305 -4.61 2.90 8.14
N LEU A 306 -4.21 3.14 9.40
CA LEU A 306 -2.82 3.37 9.76
C LEU A 306 -1.95 2.14 9.49
N LEU A 307 -2.42 0.95 9.86
CA LEU A 307 -1.73 -0.31 9.62
C LEU A 307 -1.49 -0.52 8.11
N LEU A 308 -2.53 -0.36 7.29
CA LEU A 308 -2.43 -0.50 5.84
C LEU A 308 -1.42 0.49 5.26
N ASN A 309 -1.44 1.74 5.71
CA ASN A 309 -0.43 2.72 5.32
C ASN A 309 0.97 2.24 5.72
N GLU A 310 1.22 1.87 6.98
CA GLU A 310 2.54 1.40 7.42
C GLU A 310 3.01 0.15 6.66
N MET A 311 2.11 -0.78 6.34
CA MET A 311 2.39 -1.97 5.56
C MET A 311 2.83 -1.63 4.13
N SER A 312 2.23 -0.60 3.50
CA SER A 312 2.61 -0.14 2.15
C SER A 312 4.00 0.51 2.08
N TRP A 313 4.62 0.80 3.23
CA TRP A 313 6.03 1.20 3.36
C TRP A 313 6.99 0.03 3.61
N ARG A 314 6.47 -1.15 3.98
CA ARG A 314 7.28 -2.29 4.46
C ARG A 314 7.45 -3.40 3.46
N ARG A 315 6.43 -3.69 2.67
CA ARG A 315 6.50 -4.73 1.66
C ARG A 315 5.76 -4.33 0.39
N PRO A 316 6.24 -4.79 -0.79
CA PRO A 316 5.52 -4.61 -2.03
C PRO A 316 4.26 -5.51 -2.05
N GLY A 317 3.39 -5.24 -3.02
CA GLY A 317 2.13 -5.94 -3.21
C GLY A 317 0.91 -5.12 -2.80
N PRO A 318 -0.30 -5.61 -3.14
CA PRO A 318 -1.53 -4.88 -2.90
C PRO A 318 -1.99 -5.04 -1.46
N PHE A 319 -2.57 -3.97 -0.94
CA PHE A 319 -3.26 -3.92 0.34
C PHE A 319 -4.64 -3.33 0.18
N LEU A 320 -5.65 -4.05 0.65
CA LEU A 320 -7.03 -3.61 0.53
C LEU A 320 -7.73 -3.73 1.88
N LEU A 321 -8.42 -2.69 2.28
CA LEU A 321 -9.21 -2.64 3.50
C LEU A 321 -10.65 -2.29 3.15
N ASN A 322 -11.55 -3.23 3.45
CA ASN A 322 -12.99 -3.04 3.40
C ASN A 322 -13.48 -2.50 4.75
N LEU A 323 -14.06 -1.30 4.73
CA LEU A 323 -14.67 -0.64 5.89
C LEU A 323 -16.15 -1.02 6.08
N ARG A 324 -16.70 -1.85 5.17
CA ARG A 324 -18.09 -2.34 5.12
C ARG A 324 -19.17 -1.27 4.95
N GLN A 325 -18.78 0.00 4.81
CA GLN A 325 -19.71 1.09 4.61
C GLN A 325 -19.97 1.28 3.11
N ARG A 326 -21.22 1.06 2.67
CA ARG A 326 -21.69 1.39 1.31
C ARG A 326 -20.88 0.76 0.18
N ASP A 327 -20.24 -0.39 0.40
CA ASP A 327 -19.19 -0.84 -0.50
C ASP A 327 -19.69 -1.84 -1.57
N ARG A 328 -20.07 -1.30 -2.72
CA ARG A 328 -20.30 -2.10 -3.95
C ARG A 328 -19.01 -2.35 -4.73
N GLN A 329 -17.87 -1.82 -4.27
CA GLN A 329 -16.60 -1.81 -4.99
C GLN A 329 -15.62 -2.86 -4.48
N LEU A 330 -15.93 -3.59 -3.40
CA LEU A 330 -15.11 -4.71 -2.92
C LEU A 330 -14.89 -5.77 -4.01
N ALA A 331 -15.97 -6.25 -4.64
CA ALA A 331 -15.88 -7.26 -5.70
C ALA A 331 -15.08 -6.74 -6.91
N PRO A 332 -15.40 -5.59 -7.53
CA PRO A 332 -14.57 -5.00 -8.59
C PRO A 332 -13.08 -4.86 -8.22
N ALA A 333 -12.76 -4.47 -6.99
CA ALA A 333 -11.38 -4.33 -6.55
C ALA A 333 -10.66 -5.69 -6.41
N LEU A 334 -11.31 -6.72 -5.86
CA LEU A 334 -10.74 -8.07 -5.76
C LEU A 334 -10.59 -8.73 -7.14
N HIS A 335 -11.55 -8.53 -8.03
CA HIS A 335 -11.48 -8.96 -9.42
C HIS A 335 -10.31 -8.28 -10.16
N ALA A 336 -10.11 -6.98 -9.93
CA ALA A 336 -8.98 -6.27 -10.53
C ALA A 336 -7.63 -6.85 -10.11
N LEU A 337 -7.51 -7.24 -8.84
CA LEU A 337 -6.31 -7.93 -8.35
C LEU A 337 -6.14 -9.31 -9.00
N ALA A 338 -7.22 -10.02 -9.33
CA ALA A 338 -7.13 -11.24 -10.13
C ALA A 338 -6.82 -11.01 -11.62
N GLY A 339 -6.59 -9.76 -12.04
CA GLY A 339 -6.21 -9.40 -13.41
C GLY A 339 -7.36 -8.94 -14.29
N GLU A 340 -8.57 -8.76 -13.73
CA GLU A 340 -9.67 -8.11 -14.44
C GLU A 340 -9.46 -6.59 -14.51
N PRO A 341 -10.15 -5.88 -15.41
CA PRO A 341 -10.14 -4.43 -15.43
C PRO A 341 -10.66 -3.81 -14.13
N PHE A 342 -9.92 -2.85 -13.58
CA PHE A 342 -10.44 -1.98 -12.53
C PHE A 342 -11.22 -0.81 -13.12
N TYR A 343 -12.42 -0.56 -12.59
CA TYR A 343 -13.23 0.61 -12.91
C TYR A 343 -13.27 1.52 -11.67
N PRO A 344 -12.74 2.75 -11.74
CA PRO A 344 -12.59 3.61 -10.57
C PRO A 344 -13.86 4.38 -10.25
N ASP A 345 -14.97 3.67 -10.08
CA ASP A 345 -16.19 4.25 -9.53
C ASP A 345 -15.97 4.65 -8.05
N PRO A 346 -16.70 5.64 -7.52
CA PRO A 346 -16.59 6.04 -6.11
C PRO A 346 -16.66 4.85 -5.15
N ALA A 347 -15.64 4.74 -4.29
CA ALA A 347 -15.45 3.61 -3.36
C ALA A 347 -15.21 4.11 -1.92
N PRO A 348 -16.15 4.83 -1.28
CA PRO A 348 -15.92 5.44 0.05
C PRO A 348 -15.67 4.41 1.16
N GLY A 349 -16.10 3.16 0.97
CA GLY A 349 -15.89 2.04 1.90
C GLY A 349 -14.55 1.32 1.74
N LEU A 350 -13.75 1.67 0.73
CA LEU A 350 -12.56 0.91 0.38
C LEU A 350 -11.30 1.76 0.54
N VAL A 351 -10.30 1.23 1.26
CA VAL A 351 -8.96 1.81 1.28
C VAL A 351 -8.03 0.87 0.54
N PHE A 352 -7.51 1.31 -0.61
CA PHE A 352 -6.77 0.45 -1.52
C PHE A 352 -5.40 1.05 -1.82
N SER A 353 -4.33 0.40 -1.34
CA SER A 353 -2.95 0.75 -1.69
C SER A 353 -2.38 -0.31 -2.62
N VAL A 354 -2.07 0.10 -3.84
CA VAL A 354 -1.73 -0.85 -4.91
C VAL A 354 -0.88 -0.17 -5.97
N HIS A 355 0.04 -0.92 -6.57
CA HIS A 355 0.82 -0.39 -7.69
C HIS A 355 -0.11 -0.19 -8.91
N PRO A 356 -0.05 0.95 -9.64
CA PRO A 356 -0.94 1.20 -10.78
C PRO A 356 -0.99 0.06 -11.81
N LYS A 357 0.18 -0.51 -12.15
CA LYS A 357 0.28 -1.71 -13.01
C LYS A 357 -0.50 -2.95 -12.55
N ALA A 358 -0.80 -3.09 -11.28
CA ALA A 358 -1.57 -4.22 -10.75
C ALA A 358 -3.09 -4.01 -10.86
N VAL A 359 -3.54 -2.78 -11.16
CA VAL A 359 -4.94 -2.41 -11.33
C VAL A 359 -5.14 -1.59 -12.60
N ALA A 360 -4.26 -1.79 -13.59
CA ALA A 360 -4.32 -1.03 -14.84
C ALA A 360 -5.74 -1.15 -15.39
N ALA A 361 -6.40 0.00 -15.55
CA ALA A 361 -7.75 0.06 -16.07
C ALA A 361 -7.81 -0.69 -17.40
N ALA A 362 -8.95 -1.29 -17.74
CA ALA A 362 -9.17 -1.70 -19.12
C ALA A 362 -8.85 -0.50 -20.00
N GLU A 363 -7.88 -0.63 -20.91
CA GLU A 363 -7.89 0.24 -22.06
C GLU A 363 -9.31 0.19 -22.62
N PRO A 364 -9.99 1.34 -22.82
CA PRO A 364 -11.32 1.32 -23.38
C PRO A 364 -11.21 0.62 -24.73
N LYS A 365 -11.69 -0.63 -24.81
CA LYS A 365 -11.73 -1.43 -26.05
C LYS A 365 -12.42 -0.68 -27.20
N ALA A 366 -13.14 0.41 -26.90
CA ALA A 366 -13.69 1.36 -27.84
C ALA A 366 -12.64 2.08 -28.71
N ALA A 367 -11.43 2.36 -28.21
CA ALA A 367 -10.39 3.06 -28.98
C ALA A 367 -9.80 2.16 -30.10
N PHE A 368 -9.70 0.86 -29.87
CA PHE A 368 -9.20 -0.07 -30.90
C PHE A 368 -10.25 -0.38 -31.99
N GLN A 369 -11.55 -0.35 -31.65
CA GLN A 369 -12.62 -0.56 -32.64
C GLN A 369 -12.87 0.66 -33.55
N ALA A 370 -12.49 1.86 -33.12
CA ALA A 370 -12.59 3.07 -33.95
C ALA A 370 -11.53 3.10 -35.08
N ILE A 371 -10.35 2.52 -34.85
CA ILE A 371 -9.27 2.49 -35.85
C ILE A 371 -9.54 1.43 -36.94
N THR A 372 -10.21 0.32 -36.62
CA THR A 372 -10.49 -0.74 -37.61
C THR A 372 -11.76 -0.52 -38.44
N ARG A 373 -12.58 0.50 -38.17
CA ARG A 373 -13.79 0.83 -38.95
C ARG A 373 -13.75 2.17 -39.69
N GLY A 374 -12.62 2.87 -39.66
CA GLY A 374 -12.50 4.25 -40.11
C GLY A 374 -11.62 4.53 -41.34
N VAL A 375 -11.34 3.57 -42.22
CA VAL A 375 -10.78 3.87 -43.56
C VAL A 375 -11.42 2.95 -44.61
N ARG A 376 -12.68 3.23 -44.95
CA ARG A 376 -13.15 3.01 -46.33
C ARG A 376 -13.07 4.36 -47.02
N THR A 377 -11.89 4.64 -47.60
CA THR A 377 -11.80 5.61 -48.69
C THR A 377 -12.80 5.20 -49.76
N ALA A 378 -13.75 6.09 -50.02
CA ALA A 378 -14.62 6.02 -51.18
C ALA A 378 -13.76 6.13 -52.44
N THR A 379 -13.55 5.01 -53.14
CA THR A 379 -13.04 5.03 -54.50
C THR A 379 -14.23 4.81 -55.43
N VAL A 380 -14.61 5.90 -56.09
CA VAL A 380 -15.48 5.91 -57.26
C VAL A 380 -14.81 5.09 -58.36
N ALA A 381 -15.49 4.06 -58.86
CA ALA A 381 -15.12 3.37 -60.10
C ALA A 381 -15.40 4.30 -61.30
N PRO A 382 -14.52 4.30 -62.32
CA PRO A 382 -14.83 3.43 -63.46
C PRO A 382 -13.59 2.86 -64.19
N GLY A 383 -13.77 1.76 -64.91
CA GLY A 383 -12.92 1.38 -66.04
C GLY A 383 -12.33 -0.03 -65.96
N GLU A 384 -12.60 -0.81 -67.00
CA GLU A 384 -12.30 -2.23 -67.23
C GLU A 384 -10.81 -2.60 -67.46
N PRO A 385 -10.46 -3.90 -67.55
CA PRO A 385 -9.15 -4.48 -67.19
C PRO A 385 -8.21 -4.68 -68.38
N LEU A 386 -6.95 -5.06 -68.09
CA LEU A 386 -6.01 -5.94 -68.84
C LEU A 386 -4.70 -5.99 -68.01
N SER A 387 -4.25 -7.15 -67.49
CA SER A 387 -3.35 -8.17 -68.10
C SER A 387 -1.88 -8.05 -67.62
N GLU A 388 -1.43 -9.14 -66.97
CA GLU A 388 -0.10 -9.77 -66.86
C GLU A 388 1.22 -9.01 -66.56
N SER A 389 2.07 -9.73 -65.77
CA SER A 389 3.52 -9.92 -65.93
C SER A 389 4.53 -9.20 -65.01
N ALA A 390 5.08 -9.99 -64.06
CA ALA A 390 6.51 -10.30 -63.83
C ALA A 390 7.50 -9.35 -63.08
N LEU A 391 8.26 -9.98 -62.14
CA LEU A 391 9.68 -9.77 -61.71
C LEU A 391 10.00 -8.43 -60.98
N ASP A 392 10.95 -8.24 -60.05
CA ASP A 392 12.11 -8.91 -59.42
C ASP A 392 12.30 -8.25 -58.00
N ASP A 393 12.67 -8.92 -56.91
CA ASP A 393 14.02 -9.30 -56.42
C ASP A 393 15.04 -8.15 -56.26
N VAL A 394 15.26 -7.66 -55.02
CA VAL A 394 16.47 -6.90 -54.62
C VAL A 394 16.81 -7.13 -53.14
N MET A 395 17.93 -7.82 -52.91
CA MET A 395 18.71 -7.89 -51.66
C MET A 395 19.43 -6.58 -51.34
N LEU A 396 19.63 -6.28 -50.05
CA LEU A 396 20.66 -5.35 -49.55
C LEU A 396 21.47 -5.98 -48.39
N PRO A 397 22.80 -5.81 -48.34
CA PRO A 397 23.66 -6.41 -47.33
C PRO A 397 24.02 -5.47 -46.15
N ALA A 398 24.45 -6.09 -45.06
CA ALA A 398 25.02 -5.49 -43.86
C ALA A 398 26.47 -4.99 -44.07
N PRO A 399 27.01 -4.20 -43.12
CA PRO A 399 28.44 -4.18 -42.86
C PRO A 399 28.80 -4.53 -41.41
N SER A 400 29.85 -5.33 -41.32
CA SER A 400 30.61 -5.74 -40.14
C SER A 400 31.93 -4.96 -40.05
N GLY A 401 32.46 -4.82 -38.82
CA GLY A 401 33.86 -4.43 -38.52
C GLY A 401 33.99 -3.88 -37.08
N THR A 402 34.37 -4.66 -36.06
CA THR A 402 35.74 -5.03 -35.58
C THR A 402 36.53 -3.84 -35.01
N LEU A 403 36.75 -3.78 -33.67
CA LEU A 403 37.98 -4.17 -32.90
C LEU A 403 39.09 -3.11 -33.01
N ASP A 404 39.93 -2.76 -32.03
CA ASP A 404 40.17 -3.19 -30.64
C ASP A 404 41.13 -2.16 -29.98
N ASP A 405 41.36 -2.37 -28.68
CA ASP A 405 42.62 -2.18 -27.93
C ASP A 405 43.08 -0.82 -27.37
N GLY A 406 43.46 -0.88 -26.08
CA GLY A 406 44.21 0.17 -25.37
C GLY A 406 44.24 0.06 -23.85
N LEU A 407 44.67 -1.09 -23.30
CA LEU A 407 44.88 -1.31 -21.86
C LEU A 407 46.20 -0.68 -21.32
N ARG A 408 46.08 -0.16 -20.09
CA ARG A 408 47.01 -0.24 -18.94
C ARG A 408 48.31 0.59 -18.88
N ALA A 409 48.35 1.45 -17.85
CA ALA A 409 49.46 1.64 -16.89
C ALA A 409 48.84 2.31 -15.63
N ALA A 410 48.88 1.75 -14.43
CA ALA A 410 49.97 1.63 -13.44
C ALA A 410 49.51 2.38 -12.17
N PHE A 411 49.28 1.66 -11.08
CA PHE A 411 48.89 2.20 -9.77
C PHE A 411 50.13 2.31 -8.88
N GLU A 412 50.42 3.51 -8.40
CA GLU A 412 51.25 3.76 -7.22
C GLU A 412 50.35 4.43 -6.17
N THR A 413 50.32 3.88 -4.95
CA THR A 413 49.70 4.47 -3.76
C THR A 413 50.76 5.08 -2.86
N PRO A 414 50.52 6.28 -2.32
CA PRO A 414 51.06 6.66 -1.02
C PRO A 414 49.96 6.87 0.01
N ASP A 415 50.20 6.29 1.20
CA ASP A 415 49.55 6.60 2.46
C ASP A 415 49.74 8.09 2.82
N LEU A 416 48.65 8.79 3.14
CA LEU A 416 48.69 10.03 3.93
C LEU A 416 47.41 10.16 4.76
N ALA A 417 47.58 9.98 6.07
CA ALA A 417 46.62 10.34 7.08
C ALA A 417 46.49 11.88 7.15
N THR A 418 45.28 12.41 6.96
CA THR A 418 44.96 13.81 7.25
C THR A 418 43.64 13.91 8.00
N SER A 419 43.73 14.52 9.18
CA SER A 419 42.62 14.95 10.04
C SER A 419 41.67 15.90 9.31
N VAL A 420 40.38 15.59 9.34
CA VAL A 420 39.30 16.44 8.82
C VAL A 420 39.12 17.68 9.70
N PRO A 421 38.99 18.90 9.13
CA PRO A 421 38.71 20.10 9.92
C PRO A 421 37.27 20.09 10.45
N PRO A 422 37.02 20.63 11.66
CA PRO A 422 35.68 20.65 12.24
C PRO A 422 34.73 21.52 11.39
N LEU A 423 33.45 21.12 11.38
CA LEU A 423 32.37 21.83 10.71
C LEU A 423 32.30 23.31 11.17
N PRO A 424 31.92 24.24 10.27
CA PRO A 424 31.65 25.62 10.65
C PRO A 424 30.66 25.68 11.82
N ALA A 425 30.99 26.46 12.84
CA ALA A 425 30.25 26.51 14.11
C ALA A 425 28.75 26.80 13.94
N ASP A 426 28.41 27.50 12.87
CA ASP A 426 27.06 27.91 12.51
C ASP A 426 26.21 26.72 12.06
N LEU A 427 26.81 25.81 11.29
CA LEU A 427 26.21 24.58 10.78
C LEU A 427 26.07 23.54 11.90
N GLN A 428 27.04 23.48 12.80
CA GLN A 428 26.98 22.69 14.03
C GLN A 428 25.84 23.19 14.94
N ARG A 429 25.69 24.51 15.08
CA ARG A 429 24.63 25.14 15.90
C ARG A 429 23.23 24.93 15.29
N THR A 430 23.08 24.91 13.96
CA THR A 430 21.82 24.57 13.30
C THR A 430 21.46 23.08 13.45
N LEU A 431 22.44 22.18 13.38
CA LEU A 431 22.22 20.75 13.62
C LEU A 431 21.86 20.46 15.09
N ASP A 432 22.49 21.16 16.03
CA ASP A 432 22.17 21.05 17.46
C ASP A 432 20.78 21.62 17.78
N GLN A 433 20.35 22.69 17.11
CA GLN A 433 19.00 23.27 17.26
C GLN A 433 17.89 22.42 16.62
N ILE A 434 18.17 21.68 15.54
CA ILE A 434 17.23 20.73 14.95
C ILE A 434 17.16 19.43 15.78
N GLY A 435 18.24 19.08 16.48
CA GLY A 435 18.34 17.89 17.33
C GLY A 435 17.76 18.04 18.74
N SER A 436 17.47 19.25 19.23
CA SER A 436 17.21 19.49 20.66
C SER A 436 15.77 19.33 21.14
N ALA A 437 14.82 18.86 20.33
CA ALA A 437 13.43 18.68 20.79
C ALA A 437 13.14 17.31 21.43
N ARG A 438 13.96 16.27 21.17
CA ARG A 438 13.96 14.99 21.89
C ARG A 438 15.34 14.33 21.75
N PRO A 439 15.88 13.66 22.78
CA PRO A 439 17.06 12.82 22.62
C PRO A 439 16.78 11.78 21.53
N LYS A 440 17.64 11.73 20.51
CA LYS A 440 17.55 10.71 19.45
C LYS A 440 17.64 9.32 20.11
N SER A 441 16.78 8.40 19.70
CA SER A 441 16.93 7.02 20.14
C SER A 441 18.24 6.46 19.59
N ARG A 442 18.89 5.54 20.32
CA ARG A 442 20.11 4.86 19.83
C ARG A 442 19.92 4.22 18.45
N THR A 443 18.71 3.76 18.15
CA THR A 443 18.34 3.21 16.84
C THR A 443 18.35 4.28 15.74
N GLN A 444 17.90 5.50 16.05
CA GLN A 444 17.90 6.61 15.11
C GLN A 444 19.31 7.15 14.88
N GLU A 445 20.15 7.20 15.92
CA GLU A 445 21.58 7.51 15.78
C GLU A 445 22.31 6.47 14.93
N ALA A 446 22.07 5.18 15.15
CA ALA A 446 22.66 4.11 14.35
C ALA A 446 22.20 4.16 12.88
N ARG A 447 20.92 4.51 12.63
CA ARG A 447 20.38 4.69 11.27
C ARG A 447 21.01 5.89 10.57
N ASP A 448 21.11 7.03 11.25
CA ASP A 448 21.72 8.25 10.71
C ASP A 448 23.22 8.01 10.41
N GLN A 449 23.93 7.32 11.29
CA GLN A 449 25.33 6.92 11.05
C GLN A 449 25.47 5.95 9.87
N GLY A 450 24.56 5.00 9.72
CA GLY A 450 24.53 4.09 8.57
C GLY A 450 24.32 4.84 7.26
N ALA A 451 23.39 5.80 7.23
CA ALA A 451 23.12 6.64 6.06
C ALA A 451 24.32 7.52 5.68
N LEU A 452 24.98 8.13 6.67
CA LEU A 452 26.19 8.93 6.44
C LEU A 452 27.35 8.08 5.87
N ARG A 453 27.54 6.86 6.39
CA ARG A 453 28.56 5.93 5.85
C ARG A 453 28.24 5.50 4.42
N ALA A 454 26.98 5.28 4.10
CA ALA A 454 26.56 4.94 2.74
C ALA A 454 26.80 6.09 1.76
N LEU A 455 26.51 7.33 2.16
CA LEU A 455 26.79 8.52 1.35
C LEU A 455 28.29 8.75 1.15
N ASP A 456 29.10 8.57 2.19
CA ASP A 456 30.57 8.62 2.10
C ASP A 456 31.11 7.54 1.15
N PHE A 457 30.59 6.31 1.23
CA PHE A 457 30.95 5.23 0.34
C PHE A 457 30.60 5.52 -1.12
N ILE A 458 29.40 6.07 -1.39
CA ILE A 458 28.99 6.50 -2.72
C ILE A 458 29.90 7.63 -3.24
N SER A 459 30.21 8.62 -2.40
CA SER A 459 31.09 9.73 -2.77
C SER A 459 32.50 9.26 -3.15
N LYS A 460 33.02 8.23 -2.46
CA LYS A 460 34.32 7.61 -2.78
C LYS A 460 34.28 6.84 -4.10
N LEU A 461 33.16 6.18 -4.41
CA LEU A 461 33.00 5.44 -5.66
C LEU A 461 32.82 6.33 -6.89
N THR A 462 32.22 7.51 -6.72
CA THR A 462 31.91 8.40 -7.85
C THR A 462 33.02 9.41 -8.16
N GLY A 463 34.12 9.43 -7.40
CA GLY A 463 35.26 10.32 -7.63
C GLY A 463 34.92 11.81 -7.59
N GLY A 464 33.79 12.18 -6.99
CA GLY A 464 33.24 13.53 -7.03
C GLY A 464 33.84 14.42 -5.94
N ASP A 465 34.94 15.08 -6.27
CA ASP A 465 35.41 16.27 -5.55
C ASP A 465 34.41 17.41 -5.79
N PHE A 466 33.41 17.57 -4.91
CA PHE A 466 32.60 18.79 -4.85
C PHE A 466 33.35 19.90 -4.08
N GLY A 467 34.59 20.16 -4.50
CA GLY A 467 35.39 21.29 -4.07
C GLY A 467 35.17 22.46 -5.02
N GLY A 468 34.15 23.28 -4.75
CA GLY A 468 33.92 24.52 -5.48
C GLY A 468 35.14 25.42 -5.43
N GLY A 469 35.71 25.70 -6.60
CA GLY A 469 36.72 26.72 -6.78
C GLY A 469 36.19 28.09 -6.35
N THR A 470 36.90 28.72 -5.42
CA THR A 470 36.90 30.17 -5.24
C THR A 470 38.24 30.69 -5.75
N GLY A 471 38.19 31.79 -6.48
CA GLY A 471 39.13 32.09 -7.55
C GLY A 471 40.50 32.60 -7.15
N ARG A 472 41.41 32.50 -8.13
CA ARG A 472 42.07 33.64 -8.73
C ARG A 472 42.25 33.42 -10.23
#